data_AF-A0A535B410-F1
#
_entry.id   AF-A0A535B410-F1
#
_cell.length_a   1.000
_cell.length_b   1.000
_cell.length_c   1.000
_cell.angle_alpha   90.00
_cell.angle_beta   90.00
_cell.angle_gamma   90.00
#
_symmetry.space_group_name_H-M   'P 1'
#
loop_
_entity.id
_entity.type
_entity.pdbx_description
1 polymer ?
#
loop_
_entity_poly.entity_id
_entity_poly.type
_entity_poly.pdbx_seq_one_letter_code
_entity_poly.pdbx_strand_id
1 'polypeptide(L)'
;MRYAEWCIAAPTLEADIAAAAMGLDDIGHSRVLYGSLRELGTADVPDEPGSYANVPYLDRPWTDWTAFVAANGVLDSAFTLMIEALAGGTVEVLRSRLKKMLQEERYHAMHGRSWMRESRAAADAEQARRDAIVWIGPEGGDVDDLHQKGILSLGVRDIRRRLDAQVGA
;
A
#
# COMPACT_ATOMS: atom_id res chain seq x y z
N MET A 1 -3.01 -11.38 -7.79
CA MET A 1 -3.46 -10.06 -7.32
C MET A 1 -4.68 -10.28 -6.42
N ARG A 2 -4.60 -9.94 -5.14
CA ARG A 2 -5.60 -10.36 -4.13
C ARG A 2 -6.93 -9.61 -4.23
N TYR A 3 -6.93 -8.34 -4.62
CA TYR A 3 -8.17 -7.56 -4.76
C TYR A 3 -9.11 -8.15 -5.82
N ALA A 4 -8.55 -8.69 -6.91
CA ALA A 4 -9.34 -9.31 -7.97
C ALA A 4 -10.14 -10.56 -7.51
N GLU A 5 -9.70 -11.23 -6.45
CA GLU A 5 -10.42 -12.37 -5.86
C GLU A 5 -11.75 -11.94 -5.22
N TRP A 6 -11.90 -10.64 -4.92
CA TRP A 6 -13.05 -10.04 -4.25
C TRP A 6 -13.97 -9.26 -5.17
N CYS A 7 -13.78 -9.32 -6.48
CA CYS A 7 -14.66 -8.67 -7.46
C CYS A 7 -16.03 -9.35 -7.61
N ILE A 8 -16.22 -10.54 -7.04
CA ILE A 8 -17.44 -11.36 -7.13
C ILE A 8 -17.75 -12.11 -5.82
N ALA A 9 -17.05 -11.77 -4.74
CA ALA A 9 -17.05 -12.53 -3.48
C ALA A 9 -17.23 -11.64 -2.26
N ALA A 10 -17.29 -10.32 -2.44
CA ALA A 10 -17.55 -9.36 -1.38
C ALA A 10 -18.99 -9.53 -0.84
N PRO A 11 -19.29 -9.04 0.37
CA PRO A 11 -20.60 -9.23 0.99
C PRO A 11 -21.74 -8.48 0.28
N THR A 12 -21.43 -7.51 -0.59
CA THR A 12 -22.42 -6.77 -1.39
C THR A 12 -21.88 -6.50 -2.79
N LEU A 13 -22.79 -6.25 -3.74
CA LEU A 13 -22.44 -5.91 -5.11
C LEU A 13 -21.64 -4.60 -5.21
N GLU A 14 -21.96 -3.63 -4.36
CA GLU A 14 -21.21 -2.37 -4.28
C GLU A 14 -19.77 -2.60 -3.82
N ALA A 15 -19.57 -3.53 -2.87
CA ALA A 15 -18.24 -3.90 -2.41
C ALA A 15 -17.45 -4.68 -3.48
N ASP A 16 -18.12 -5.53 -4.25
CA ASP A 16 -17.54 -6.20 -5.42
C ASP A 16 -17.03 -5.18 -6.46
N ILE A 17 -17.87 -4.18 -6.79
CA ILE A 17 -17.52 -3.12 -7.73
C ILE A 17 -16.35 -2.27 -7.19
N ALA A 18 -16.36 -1.95 -5.89
CA ALA A 18 -15.28 -1.21 -5.25
C ALA A 18 -13.96 -2.01 -5.29
N ALA A 19 -13.98 -3.30 -4.95
CA ALA A 19 -12.80 -4.17 -5.02
C ALA A 19 -12.24 -4.27 -6.45
N ALA A 20 -13.12 -4.37 -7.46
CA ALA A 20 -12.72 -4.37 -8.86
C ALA A 20 -12.08 -3.05 -9.31
N ALA A 21 -12.65 -1.91 -8.91
CA ALA A 21 -12.12 -0.61 -9.24
C ALA A 21 -10.74 -0.38 -8.59
N MET A 22 -10.62 -0.65 -7.30
CA MET A 22 -9.36 -0.51 -6.56
C MET A 22 -8.28 -1.45 -7.10
N GLY A 23 -8.65 -2.69 -7.46
CA GLY A 23 -7.72 -3.59 -8.13
C GLY A 23 -7.21 -3.00 -9.46
N LEU A 24 -8.10 -2.47 -10.30
CA LEU A 24 -7.65 -1.87 -11.56
C LEU A 24 -6.68 -0.70 -11.33
N ASP A 25 -6.92 0.12 -10.29
CA ASP A 25 -6.01 1.17 -9.86
C ASP A 25 -4.65 0.59 -9.44
N ASP A 26 -4.59 -0.47 -8.63
CA ASP A 26 -3.34 -1.14 -8.21
C ASP A 26 -2.49 -1.67 -9.38
N ILE A 27 -3.13 -2.17 -10.45
CA ILE A 27 -2.43 -2.56 -11.69
C ILE A 27 -1.81 -1.32 -12.35
N GLY A 28 -2.58 -0.23 -12.40
CA GLY A 28 -2.10 1.07 -12.86
C GLY A 28 -0.92 1.57 -12.03
N HIS A 29 -1.01 1.47 -10.71
CA HIS A 29 0.02 1.89 -9.77
C HIS A 29 1.31 1.10 -9.98
N SER A 30 1.20 -0.21 -10.09
CA SER A 30 2.33 -1.10 -10.39
C SER A 30 3.04 -0.66 -11.66
N ARG A 31 2.30 -0.40 -12.76
CA ARG A 31 2.87 0.06 -14.03
C ARG A 31 3.60 1.40 -13.89
N VAL A 32 3.04 2.34 -13.12
CA VAL A 32 3.66 3.65 -12.87
C VAL A 32 4.94 3.51 -12.05
N LEU A 33 4.93 2.69 -11.00
CA LEU A 33 6.08 2.46 -10.13
C LEU A 33 7.22 1.78 -10.90
N TYR A 34 6.94 0.67 -11.60
CA TYR A 34 7.94 -0.01 -12.43
C TYR A 34 8.49 0.91 -13.53
N GLY A 35 7.63 1.67 -14.21
CA GLY A 35 8.06 2.64 -15.23
C GLY A 35 8.96 3.74 -14.64
N SER A 36 8.72 4.16 -13.40
CA SER A 36 9.55 5.15 -12.72
C SER A 36 10.89 4.57 -12.29
N LEU A 37 10.92 3.34 -11.75
CA LEU A 37 12.15 2.64 -11.37
C LEU A 37 13.09 2.40 -12.57
N ARG A 38 12.53 2.02 -13.72
CA ARG A 38 13.30 1.86 -14.97
C ARG A 38 13.95 3.16 -15.42
N GLU A 39 13.25 4.29 -15.31
CA GLU A 39 13.79 5.61 -15.65
C GLU A 39 14.91 6.05 -14.69
N LEU A 40 14.82 5.61 -13.43
CA LEU A 40 15.88 5.80 -12.43
C LEU A 40 17.06 4.83 -12.61
N GLY A 41 17.06 3.98 -13.65
CA GLY A 41 18.15 3.06 -13.96
C GLY A 41 18.12 1.76 -13.16
N THR A 42 17.01 1.44 -12.50
CA THR A 42 16.83 0.15 -11.83
C THR A 42 16.62 -0.94 -12.87
N ALA A 43 17.31 -2.07 -12.72
CA ALA A 43 17.10 -3.24 -13.57
C ALA A 43 15.69 -3.81 -13.36
N ASP A 44 15.15 -4.45 -14.40
CA ASP A 44 13.91 -5.20 -14.26
C ASP A 44 14.09 -6.34 -13.25
N VAL A 45 13.08 -6.55 -12.41
CA VAL A 45 13.07 -7.65 -11.44
C VAL A 45 12.89 -8.97 -12.19
N PRO A 46 13.72 -10.00 -11.95
CA PRO A 46 13.53 -11.32 -12.55
C PRO A 46 12.18 -11.91 -12.18
N ASP A 47 11.54 -12.64 -13.10
CA ASP A 47 10.27 -13.33 -12.81
C ASP A 47 10.55 -14.70 -12.16
N GLU A 48 11.12 -14.66 -10.95
CA GLU A 48 11.50 -15.84 -10.17
C GLU A 48 10.90 -15.78 -8.75
N PRO A 49 10.55 -16.92 -8.14
CA PRO A 49 10.05 -16.93 -6.76
C PRO A 49 11.02 -16.24 -5.79
N GLY A 50 10.52 -15.28 -5.01
CA GLY A 50 11.31 -14.52 -4.03
C GLY A 50 12.01 -13.28 -4.57
N SER A 51 11.86 -12.96 -5.87
CA SER A 51 12.38 -11.70 -6.43
C SER A 51 11.51 -10.48 -6.09
N TYR A 52 10.22 -10.70 -5.81
CA TYR A 52 9.25 -9.66 -5.49
C TYR A 52 9.39 -9.19 -4.04
N ALA A 53 9.42 -7.87 -3.84
CA ALA A 53 9.49 -7.22 -2.53
C ALA A 53 8.08 -6.87 -1.99
N ASN A 54 7.09 -7.72 -2.23
CA ASN A 54 5.75 -7.52 -1.68
C ASN A 54 5.70 -7.84 -0.18
N VAL A 55 4.69 -7.31 0.52
CA VAL A 55 4.47 -7.65 1.93
C VAL A 55 3.98 -9.10 2.08
N PRO A 56 4.38 -9.80 3.16
CA PRO A 56 3.99 -11.20 3.40
C PRO A 56 2.48 -11.45 3.48
N TYR A 57 1.70 -10.40 3.78
CA TYR A 57 0.24 -10.47 3.85
C TYR A 57 -0.41 -10.80 2.49
N LEU A 58 0.23 -10.38 1.39
CA LEU A 58 -0.25 -10.62 0.03
C LEU A 58 0.04 -12.05 -0.46
N ASP A 59 1.00 -12.75 0.14
CA ASP A 59 1.35 -14.13 -0.24
C ASP A 59 0.38 -15.17 0.30
N ARG A 60 -0.44 -14.80 1.28
CA ARG A 60 -1.40 -15.70 1.93
C ARG A 60 -2.78 -15.59 1.28
N PRO A 61 -3.54 -16.69 1.15
CA PRO A 61 -4.93 -16.63 0.72
C PRO A 61 -5.78 -15.75 1.65
N TRP A 62 -6.68 -14.95 1.09
CA TRP A 62 -7.67 -14.20 1.85
C TRP A 62 -8.97 -14.99 1.87
N THR A 63 -9.20 -15.74 2.94
CA THR A 63 -10.36 -16.67 3.02
C THR A 63 -11.65 -16.02 3.49
N ASP A 64 -11.57 -14.81 4.06
CA ASP A 64 -12.70 -14.04 4.58
C ASP A 64 -12.59 -12.57 4.19
N TRP A 65 -13.72 -11.88 4.11
CA TRP A 65 -13.81 -10.46 3.75
C TRP A 65 -13.00 -9.59 4.71
N THR A 66 -12.90 -9.99 5.98
CA THR A 66 -12.08 -9.27 6.97
C THR A 66 -10.61 -9.18 6.57
N ALA A 67 -10.07 -10.16 5.84
CA ALA A 67 -8.71 -10.12 5.35
C ALA A 67 -8.52 -9.06 4.25
N PHE A 68 -9.50 -8.90 3.36
CA PHE A 68 -9.54 -7.81 2.38
C PHE A 68 -9.68 -6.45 3.08
N VAL A 69 -10.60 -6.34 4.04
CA VAL A 69 -10.81 -5.09 4.80
C VAL A 69 -9.54 -4.67 5.54
N ALA A 70 -8.81 -5.61 6.12
CA ALA A 70 -7.53 -5.36 6.75
C ALA A 70 -6.46 -4.90 5.74
N ALA A 71 -6.41 -5.48 4.53
CA ALA A 71 -5.52 -5.00 3.49
C ALA A 71 -5.85 -3.56 3.07
N ASN A 72 -7.11 -3.29 2.76
CA ASN A 72 -7.57 -1.97 2.32
C ASN A 72 -7.51 -0.90 3.42
N GLY A 73 -7.72 -1.29 4.68
CA GLY A 73 -7.60 -0.39 5.82
C GLY A 73 -6.15 -0.10 6.21
N VAL A 74 -5.28 -1.12 6.19
CA VAL A 74 -3.93 -1.04 6.78
C VAL A 74 -2.82 -1.00 5.75
N LEU A 75 -2.83 -1.92 4.77
CA LEU A 75 -1.78 -1.98 3.76
C LEU A 75 -1.88 -0.78 2.81
N ASP A 76 -3.06 -0.44 2.32
CA ASP A 76 -3.23 0.76 1.46
C ASP A 76 -2.82 2.03 2.22
N SER A 77 -3.11 2.12 3.52
CA SER A 77 -2.65 3.24 4.36
C SER A 77 -1.11 3.29 4.43
N ALA A 78 -0.45 2.15 4.67
CA ALA A 78 1.01 2.08 4.71
C ALA A 78 1.63 2.41 3.35
N PHE A 79 1.06 1.87 2.26
CA PHE A 79 1.45 2.13 0.89
C PHE A 79 1.29 3.62 0.55
N THR A 80 0.12 4.20 0.79
CA THR A 80 -0.16 5.63 0.59
C THR A 80 0.88 6.49 1.30
N LEU A 81 1.21 6.20 2.56
CA LEU A 81 2.20 6.99 3.31
C LEU A 81 3.61 6.91 2.70
N MET A 82 4.01 5.76 2.16
CA MET A 82 5.26 5.61 1.42
C MET A 82 5.22 6.40 0.10
N ILE A 83 4.11 6.36 -0.63
CA ILE A 83 3.92 7.13 -1.86
C ILE A 83 3.91 8.64 -1.58
N GLU A 84 3.27 9.09 -0.50
CA GLU A 84 3.34 10.48 -0.04
C GLU A 84 4.79 10.89 0.28
N ALA A 85 5.54 10.02 0.97
CA ALA A 85 6.94 10.29 1.30
C ALA A 85 7.79 10.47 0.04
N LEU A 86 7.62 9.60 -0.97
CA LEU A 86 8.29 9.68 -2.28
C LEU A 86 7.87 10.92 -3.06
N ALA A 87 6.57 11.19 -3.17
CA ALA A 87 6.03 12.33 -3.90
C ALA A 87 6.41 13.68 -3.25
N GLY A 88 6.65 13.69 -1.93
CA GLY A 88 7.14 14.84 -1.20
C GLY A 88 8.65 15.05 -1.27
N GLY A 89 9.42 14.04 -1.67
CA GLY A 89 10.89 14.08 -1.74
C GLY A 89 11.43 14.85 -2.94
N THR A 90 12.73 14.69 -3.23
CA THR A 90 13.44 15.48 -4.26
C THR A 90 13.47 14.87 -5.67
N VAL A 91 12.96 13.65 -5.86
CA VAL A 91 13.05 12.92 -7.14
C VAL A 91 11.89 13.29 -8.09
N GLU A 92 12.18 14.12 -9.10
CA GLU A 92 11.15 14.75 -9.95
C GLU A 92 10.23 13.76 -10.70
N VAL A 93 10.76 12.65 -11.23
CA VAL A 93 9.93 11.63 -11.90
C VAL A 93 8.88 11.04 -10.95
N LEU A 94 9.22 10.86 -9.67
CA LEU A 94 8.29 10.36 -8.65
C LEU A 94 7.29 11.45 -8.23
N ARG A 95 7.77 12.68 -7.98
CA ARG A 95 6.92 13.83 -7.66
C ARG A 95 5.84 14.08 -8.71
N SER A 96 6.16 13.90 -9.99
CA SER A 96 5.23 14.13 -11.09
C SER A 96 4.25 12.97 -11.27
N ARG A 97 4.74 11.72 -11.31
CA ARG A 97 3.93 10.54 -11.65
C ARG A 97 3.04 10.04 -10.53
N LEU A 98 3.44 10.20 -9.27
CA LEU A 98 2.70 9.67 -8.12
C LEU A 98 1.48 10.53 -7.73
N LYS A 99 1.32 11.73 -8.31
CA LYS A 99 0.17 12.62 -8.00
C LYS A 99 -1.18 12.00 -8.34
N LYS A 100 -1.27 11.23 -9.43
CA LYS A 100 -2.52 10.59 -9.83
C LYS A 100 -2.86 9.43 -8.90
N MET A 101 -1.86 8.60 -8.60
CA MET A 101 -1.95 7.50 -7.64
C MET A 101 -2.49 7.98 -6.29
N LEU A 102 -1.95 9.07 -5.74
CA LEU A 102 -2.44 9.64 -4.47
C LEU A 102 -3.88 10.18 -4.54
N GLN A 103 -4.40 10.49 -5.74
CA GLN A 103 -5.81 10.88 -5.90
C GLN A 103 -6.73 9.64 -5.86
N GLU A 104 -6.31 8.55 -6.48
CA GLU A 104 -7.01 7.25 -6.49
C GLU A 104 -7.04 6.64 -5.07
N GLU A 105 -5.91 6.65 -4.36
CA GLU A 105 -5.78 6.14 -2.99
C GLU A 105 -6.71 6.83 -1.97
N ARG A 106 -7.21 8.05 -2.26
CA ARG A 106 -8.21 8.71 -1.39
C ARG A 106 -9.50 7.91 -1.31
N TYR A 107 -9.90 7.26 -2.41
CA TYR A 107 -11.07 6.40 -2.44
C TYR A 107 -10.81 5.11 -1.65
N HIS A 108 -9.63 4.49 -1.83
CA HIS A 108 -9.21 3.30 -1.07
C HIS A 108 -9.28 3.57 0.43
N ALA A 109 -8.70 4.69 0.87
CA ALA A 109 -8.68 5.06 2.28
C ALA A 109 -10.09 5.35 2.84
N MET A 110 -11.00 5.89 2.03
CA MET A 110 -12.41 6.08 2.43
C MET A 110 -13.12 4.73 2.60
N HIS A 111 -12.98 3.85 1.61
CA HIS A 111 -13.58 2.52 1.62
C HIS A 111 -13.06 1.69 2.80
N GLY A 112 -11.74 1.62 2.97
CA GLY A 112 -11.07 0.88 4.03
C GLY A 112 -11.48 1.36 5.41
N ARG A 113 -11.50 2.68 5.66
CA ARG A 113 -11.94 3.23 6.96
C ARG A 113 -13.41 2.95 7.27
N SER A 114 -14.29 2.92 6.27
CA SER A 114 -15.69 2.59 6.50
C SER A 114 -15.85 1.12 6.87
N TRP A 115 -15.24 0.20 6.11
CA TRP A 115 -15.31 -1.23 6.39
C TRP A 115 -14.58 -1.64 7.67
N MET A 116 -13.46 -0.99 8.01
CA MET A 116 -12.76 -1.23 9.28
C MET A 116 -13.65 -0.91 10.50
N ARG A 117 -14.58 0.05 10.38
CA ARG A 117 -15.53 0.40 11.45
C ARG A 117 -16.73 -0.56 11.52
N GLU A 118 -17.13 -1.12 10.38
CA GLU A 118 -18.33 -1.95 10.28
C GLU A 118 -18.04 -3.46 10.44
N SER A 119 -16.83 -3.89 10.10
CA SER A 119 -16.42 -5.30 10.13
C SER A 119 -15.74 -5.70 11.44
N ARG A 120 -15.56 -7.02 11.64
CA ARG A 120 -14.80 -7.59 12.76
C ARG A 120 -13.34 -7.90 12.37
N ALA A 121 -12.71 -7.02 11.59
CA ALA A 121 -11.39 -7.26 11.00
C ALA A 121 -10.19 -6.99 11.94
N ALA A 122 -10.40 -6.75 13.24
CA ALA A 122 -9.33 -6.33 14.15
C ALA A 122 -8.13 -7.29 14.21
N ALA A 123 -8.37 -8.61 14.18
CA ALA A 123 -7.29 -9.60 14.19
C ALA A 123 -6.47 -9.57 12.89
N ASP A 124 -7.15 -9.50 11.74
CA ASP A 124 -6.52 -9.42 10.42
C ASP A 124 -5.79 -8.09 10.25
N ALA A 125 -6.36 -6.99 10.74
CA ALA A 125 -5.75 -5.65 10.70
C ALA A 125 -4.45 -5.60 11.50
N GLU A 126 -4.44 -6.21 12.68
CA GLU A 126 -3.23 -6.33 13.50
C GLU A 126 -2.17 -7.20 12.81
N GLN A 127 -2.57 -8.25 12.09
CA GLN A 127 -1.65 -9.03 11.27
C GLN A 127 -1.12 -8.23 10.07
N ALA A 128 -1.99 -7.52 9.35
CA ALA A 128 -1.63 -6.65 8.24
C ALA A 128 -0.65 -5.55 8.70
N ARG A 129 -0.87 -4.97 9.88
CA ARG A 129 0.02 -3.97 10.48
C ARG A 129 1.42 -4.52 10.73
N ARG A 130 1.53 -5.75 11.26
CA ARG A 130 2.82 -6.42 11.44
C ARG A 130 3.54 -6.66 10.12
N ASP A 131 2.81 -7.08 9.10
CA ASP A 131 3.39 -7.40 7.79
C ASP A 131 3.74 -6.14 6.98
N ALA A 132 2.99 -5.03 7.16
CA ALA A 132 3.23 -3.73 6.50
C ALA A 132 4.59 -3.10 6.84
N ILE A 133 5.16 -3.46 7.99
CA ILE A 133 6.48 -2.97 8.43
C ILE A 133 7.59 -3.32 7.45
N VAL A 134 7.43 -4.34 6.61
CA VAL A 134 8.40 -4.68 5.56
C VAL A 134 8.62 -3.52 4.58
N TRP A 135 7.58 -2.75 4.25
CA TRP A 135 7.72 -1.56 3.39
C TRP A 135 8.42 -0.39 4.06
N ILE A 136 8.19 -0.21 5.37
CA ILE A 136 8.72 0.93 6.11
C ILE A 136 10.15 0.65 6.60
N GLY A 137 10.47 -0.60 6.91
CA GLY A 137 11.76 -1.01 7.46
C GLY A 137 11.98 -0.58 8.92
N PRO A 138 13.13 -0.95 9.52
CA PRO A 138 13.53 -0.51 10.86
C PRO A 138 14.04 0.93 10.87
N GLU A 139 14.03 1.57 12.04
CA GLU A 139 14.70 2.87 12.22
C GLU A 139 16.20 2.75 11.93
N GLY A 140 16.76 3.76 11.26
CA GLY A 140 18.13 3.75 10.78
C GLY A 140 18.38 2.83 9.57
N GLY A 141 17.33 2.27 8.96
CA GLY A 141 17.41 1.53 7.71
C GLY A 141 17.25 2.41 6.47
N ASP A 142 17.00 1.77 5.33
CA ASP A 142 16.96 2.40 4.00
C ASP A 142 16.01 3.62 3.92
N VAL A 143 14.84 3.56 4.55
CA VAL A 143 13.89 4.68 4.54
C VAL A 143 14.46 5.91 5.23
N ASP A 144 15.13 5.75 6.37
CA ASP A 144 15.76 6.89 7.05
C ASP A 144 17.00 7.39 6.27
N ASP A 145 17.76 6.50 5.66
CA ASP A 145 18.89 6.87 4.78
C ASP A 145 18.43 7.68 3.56
N LEU A 146 17.33 7.26 2.91
CA LEU A 146 16.73 7.98 1.80
C LEU A 146 16.11 9.30 2.26
N HIS A 147 15.54 9.34 3.46
CA HIS A 147 15.02 10.57 4.06
C HIS A 147 16.13 11.59 4.33
N GLN A 148 17.27 11.16 4.89
CA GLN A 148 18.43 12.03 5.12
C GLN A 148 18.98 12.62 3.81
N LYS A 149 18.87 11.88 2.70
CA LYS A 149 19.24 12.33 1.35
C LYS A 149 18.17 13.22 0.68
N GLY A 150 17.02 13.43 1.33
CA GLY A 150 15.87 14.17 0.80
C GLY A 150 15.08 13.42 -0.27
N ILE A 151 15.43 12.16 -0.59
CA ILE A 151 14.73 11.34 -1.57
C ILE A 151 13.32 11.00 -1.07
N LEU A 152 13.20 10.76 0.24
CA LEU A 152 11.91 10.68 0.95
C LEU A 152 11.73 11.92 1.81
N SER A 153 10.51 12.44 1.84
CA SER A 153 10.15 13.57 2.71
C SER A 153 9.87 13.17 4.16
N LEU A 154 9.69 11.88 4.45
CA LEU A 154 9.40 11.35 5.79
C LEU A 154 10.35 10.20 6.10
N GLY A 155 10.78 10.12 7.36
CA GLY A 155 11.51 8.98 7.91
C GLY A 155 10.58 7.93 8.53
N VAL A 156 11.17 6.82 8.96
CA VAL A 156 10.49 5.64 9.52
C VAL A 156 9.57 6.02 10.68
N ARG A 157 10.05 6.85 11.62
CA ARG A 157 9.28 7.27 12.80
C ARG A 157 8.02 8.05 12.44
N ASP A 158 8.10 8.95 11.46
CA ASP A 158 6.96 9.75 11.03
C ASP A 158 5.92 8.87 10.32
N ILE A 159 6.37 7.99 9.43
CA ILE A 159 5.50 7.08 8.69
C ILE A 159 4.76 6.15 9.65
N ARG A 160 5.47 5.49 10.58
CA ARG A 160 4.85 4.60 11.58
C ARG A 160 3.84 5.33 12.46
N ARG A 161 4.18 6.52 12.97
CA ARG A 161 3.26 7.32 13.80
C ARG A 161 1.98 7.68 13.04
N ARG A 162 2.10 8.05 11.75
CA ARG A 162 0.93 8.37 10.92
C ARG A 162 0.08 7.14 10.63
N LEU A 163 0.72 5.99 10.36
CA LEU A 163 0.02 4.74 10.16
C LEU A 163 -0.77 4.35 11.42
N ASP A 164 -0.13 4.42 12.59
CA ASP A 164 -0.78 4.15 13.87
C ASP A 164 -1.94 5.12 14.13
N ALA A 165 -1.82 6.39 13.75
CA ALA A 165 -2.91 7.35 13.87
C ALA A 165 -4.07 7.10 12.89
N GLN A 166 -3.80 6.51 11.73
CA GLN A 166 -4.82 6.19 10.72
C GLN A 166 -5.54 4.87 11.01
N VAL A 167 -4.84 3.90 11.60
CA VAL A 167 -5.31 2.51 11.79
C VAL A 167 -5.66 2.20 13.25
N GLY A 168 -5.10 2.92 14.21
CA GLY A 168 -5.21 2.65 15.65
C GLY A 168 -6.42 3.26 16.37
N ALA A 169 -7.54 3.44 15.69
CA ALA A 169 -8.82 3.86 16.29
C ALA A 169 -9.80 2.69 16.42
#